data_AF-A0A059CNI1-F1
#
_entry.id   AF-A0A059CNI1-F1
#
_cell.length_a   1.000
_cell.length_b   1.000
_cell.length_c   1.000
_cell.angle_alpha   90.00
_cell.angle_beta   90.00
_cell.angle_gamma   90.00
#
_symmetry.space_group_name_H-M   'P 1'
#
loop_
_entity.id
_entity.type
_entity.pdbx_description
1 polymer ?
#
loop_
_entity_poly.entity_id
_entity_poly.type
_entity_poly.pdbx_seq_one_letter_code
_entity_poly.pdbx_strand_id
1 'polypeptide(L)'
;MYGPNTEYVIDREREFHAIKYLSAAGFGAKLLAVFGNGMVQSFINARTLTPEDMRKPKLVAEIAKQLHKFHQVEIPGSKEPQLWNDIFKFFEKASDLKFDDNEKRRKYETISFKEIHDELLELKELTGLLNAPVVFGHNDLLCGNIMVNDEEGKLYFIDFEYGSYNYRGYDIGNHFNEFAGYECDYSLYVPK
;
A
#
# COMPACT_ATOMS: atom_id res chain seq x y z
N MET A 1 15.06 0.80 -12.09
CA MET A 1 14.66 1.88 -13.03
C MET A 1 13.15 1.99 -12.91
N TYR A 2 12.63 3.16 -12.56
CA TYR A 2 11.20 3.36 -12.29
C TYR A 2 10.40 3.49 -13.59
N GLY A 3 9.12 3.12 -13.56
CA GLY A 3 8.20 3.30 -14.68
C GLY A 3 7.86 4.78 -14.91
N PRO A 4 7.62 5.21 -16.16
CA PRO A 4 7.22 6.58 -16.47
C PRO A 4 5.88 6.95 -15.81
N ASN A 5 5.68 8.22 -15.45
CA ASN A 5 4.45 8.79 -14.87
C ASN A 5 4.06 8.31 -13.46
N THR A 6 4.96 7.64 -12.73
CA THR A 6 4.68 7.21 -11.34
C THR A 6 4.65 8.38 -10.34
N GLU A 7 5.30 9.50 -10.68
CA GLU A 7 5.35 10.74 -9.87
C GLU A 7 3.99 11.41 -9.61
N TYR A 8 2.95 11.08 -10.40
CA TYR A 8 1.60 11.61 -10.16
C TYR A 8 0.91 10.94 -8.98
N VAL A 9 1.29 9.69 -8.68
CA VAL A 9 0.66 8.84 -7.68
C VAL A 9 1.57 8.68 -6.46
N ILE A 10 2.89 8.65 -6.67
CA ILE A 10 3.87 8.31 -5.64
C ILE A 10 4.69 9.54 -5.22
N ASP A 11 4.80 9.71 -3.91
CA ASP A 11 5.70 10.68 -3.28
C ASP A 11 7.09 10.04 -3.09
N ARG A 12 7.95 10.24 -4.09
CA ARG A 12 9.30 9.65 -4.09
C ARG A 12 10.18 10.19 -2.97
N GLU A 13 10.01 11.45 -2.56
CA GLU A 13 10.78 12.00 -1.44
C GLU A 13 10.43 11.28 -0.13
N ARG A 14 9.14 11.01 0.09
CA ARG A 14 8.65 10.21 1.22
C ARG A 14 9.20 8.78 1.18
N GLU A 15 9.17 8.12 0.02
CA GLU A 15 9.72 6.77 -0.16
C GLU A 15 11.22 6.74 0.18
N PHE A 16 12.02 7.62 -0.43
CA PHE A 16 13.47 7.68 -0.21
C PHE A 16 13.84 8.03 1.24
N HIS A 17 13.01 8.82 1.91
CA HIS A 17 13.19 9.11 3.33
C HIS A 17 12.87 7.88 4.18
N ALA A 18 11.72 7.25 3.94
CA ALA A 18 11.25 6.11 4.72
C ALA A 18 12.17 4.88 4.61
N ILE A 19 12.69 4.60 3.40
CA ILE A 19 13.41 3.36 3.13
C ILE A 19 14.66 3.15 4.00
N LYS A 20 15.30 4.25 4.42
CA LYS A 20 16.47 4.19 5.32
C LYS A 20 16.10 3.62 6.68
N TYR A 21 14.95 4.01 7.22
CA TYR A 21 14.44 3.56 8.52
C TYR A 21 13.87 2.16 8.43
N LEU A 22 13.11 1.86 7.37
CA LEU A 22 12.57 0.52 7.13
C LEU A 22 13.69 -0.52 6.97
N SER A 23 14.72 -0.20 6.19
CA SER A 23 15.87 -1.08 6.01
C SER A 23 16.66 -1.29 7.32
N ALA A 24 16.84 -0.23 8.11
CA ALA A 24 17.48 -0.32 9.43
C ALA A 24 16.65 -1.15 10.44
N ALA A 25 15.32 -1.12 10.31
CA ALA A 25 14.39 -1.94 11.09
C ALA A 25 14.30 -3.40 10.59
N GLY A 26 15.01 -3.75 9.51
CA GLY A 26 15.06 -5.11 8.96
C GLY A 26 13.96 -5.44 7.95
N PHE A 27 13.24 -4.43 7.45
CA PHE A 27 12.24 -4.59 6.39
C PHE A 27 12.84 -4.35 5.01
N GLY A 28 12.31 -5.07 4.02
CA GLY A 28 12.78 -5.03 2.64
C GLY A 28 14.22 -5.47 2.47
N ALA A 29 14.80 -5.08 1.34
CA ALA A 29 16.20 -5.31 1.06
C ALA A 29 17.10 -4.38 1.89
N LYS A 30 18.30 -4.85 2.21
CA LYS A 30 19.32 -4.02 2.87
C LYS A 30 19.73 -2.90 1.91
N LEU A 31 19.55 -1.65 2.33
CA LEU A 31 20.02 -0.48 1.61
C LEU A 31 21.54 -0.40 1.72
N LEU A 32 22.24 -0.43 0.58
CA LEU A 32 23.70 -0.41 0.51
C LEU A 32 24.23 0.97 0.14
N ALA A 33 23.53 1.68 -0.76
CA ALA A 33 23.88 3.05 -1.15
C ALA A 33 22.65 3.78 -1.71
N VAL A 34 22.66 5.12 -1.61
CA VAL A 34 21.68 6.02 -2.23
C VAL A 34 22.43 7.05 -3.08
N PHE A 35 21.88 7.33 -4.25
CA PHE A 35 22.40 8.27 -5.24
C PHE A 35 21.29 9.25 -5.63
N GLY A 36 21.63 10.37 -6.27
CA GLY A 36 20.63 11.38 -6.64
C GLY A 36 19.51 10.89 -7.56
N ASN A 37 19.72 9.78 -8.28
CA ASN A 37 18.76 9.21 -9.23
C ASN A 37 18.38 7.74 -8.92
N GLY A 38 18.67 7.23 -7.72
CA GLY A 38 18.32 5.85 -7.38
C GLY A 38 19.05 5.31 -6.15
N MET A 39 18.97 4.00 -5.98
CA MET A 39 19.56 3.32 -4.84
C MET A 39 20.07 1.93 -5.21
N VAL A 40 21.00 1.42 -4.40
CA VAL A 40 21.49 0.04 -4.49
C VAL A 40 21.06 -0.69 -3.22
N GLN A 41 20.41 -1.82 -3.41
CA GLN A 41 19.91 -2.68 -2.34
C GLN A 41 20.44 -4.10 -2.52
N SER A 42 20.51 -4.87 -1.43
CA SER A 42 20.83 -6.30 -1.50
C SER A 42 19.77 -7.07 -2.27
N PHE A 43 20.17 -8.15 -2.95
CA PHE A 43 19.20 -9.10 -3.46
C PHE A 43 18.56 -9.89 -2.30
N ILE A 44 17.24 -10.06 -2.34
CA ILE A 44 16.52 -10.95 -1.42
C ILE A 44 16.30 -12.28 -2.15
N ASN A 45 16.92 -13.36 -1.65
CA ASN A 45 16.67 -14.71 -2.16
C ASN A 45 15.40 -15.29 -1.52
N ALA A 46 14.25 -14.98 -2.12
CA ALA A 46 12.92 -15.41 -1.70
C ALA A 46 11.97 -15.41 -2.91
N ARG A 47 10.83 -16.09 -2.79
CA ARG A 47 9.75 -16.00 -3.79
C ARG A 47 8.66 -15.06 -3.28
N THR A 48 7.93 -14.41 -4.17
CA THR A 48 6.70 -13.69 -3.81
C THR A 48 5.60 -14.68 -3.41
N LEU A 49 4.65 -14.22 -2.59
CA LEU A 49 3.46 -15.00 -2.29
C LEU A 49 2.50 -15.01 -3.49
N THR A 50 1.64 -16.03 -3.53
CA THR A 50 0.47 -16.08 -4.42
C THR A 50 -0.83 -15.83 -3.63
N PRO A 51 -1.96 -15.57 -4.30
CA PRO A 51 -3.26 -15.50 -3.62
C PRO A 51 -3.63 -16.77 -2.81
N GLU A 52 -3.15 -17.95 -3.21
CA GLU A 52 -3.29 -19.19 -2.42
C GLU A 52 -2.47 -19.15 -1.13
N ASP A 53 -1.27 -18.58 -1.17
CA ASP A 53 -0.41 -18.45 0.01
C ASP A 53 -1.03 -17.55 1.08
N MET A 54 -1.68 -16.46 0.66
CA MET A 54 -2.35 -15.49 1.54
C MET A 54 -3.41 -16.16 2.43
N ARG A 55 -3.96 -17.30 2.01
CA ARG A 55 -5.00 -18.04 2.74
C ARG A 55 -4.43 -19.12 3.67
N LYS A 56 -3.13 -19.39 3.65
CA LYS A 56 -2.52 -20.43 4.50
C LYS A 56 -2.43 -19.92 5.94
N PRO A 57 -3.07 -20.57 6.93
CA PRO A 57 -3.13 -20.07 8.31
C PRO A 57 -1.77 -19.74 8.93
N LYS A 58 -0.74 -20.54 8.62
CA LYS A 58 0.63 -20.30 9.07
C LYS A 58 1.22 -19.00 8.51
N LEU A 59 0.97 -18.69 7.23
CA LEU A 59 1.46 -17.47 6.60
C LEU A 59 0.65 -16.26 7.07
N VAL A 60 -0.68 -16.37 7.19
CA VAL A 60 -1.54 -15.32 7.78
C VAL A 60 -1.02 -14.91 9.16
N ALA A 61 -0.73 -15.88 10.03
CA ALA A 61 -0.22 -15.61 11.36
C ALA A 61 1.16 -14.95 11.35
N GLU A 62 2.03 -15.31 10.41
CA GLU A 62 3.37 -14.71 10.30
C GLU A 62 3.31 -13.30 9.68
N ILE A 63 2.48 -13.09 8.67
CA ILE A 63 2.22 -11.76 8.08
C ILE A 63 1.68 -10.82 9.17
N ALA A 64 0.72 -11.24 9.98
CA ALA A 64 0.18 -10.43 11.07
C ALA A 64 1.26 -10.02 12.10
N LYS A 65 2.19 -10.92 12.44
CA LYS A 65 3.31 -10.61 13.33
C LYS A 65 4.30 -9.63 12.70
N GLN A 66 4.61 -9.79 11.42
CA GLN A 66 5.51 -8.88 10.71
C GLN A 66 4.86 -7.50 10.52
N LEU A 67 3.57 -7.44 10.19
CA LEU A 67 2.81 -6.20 10.07
C LEU A 67 2.74 -5.46 11.41
N HIS A 68 2.54 -6.18 12.52
CA HIS A 68 2.62 -5.57 13.85
C HIS A 68 3.98 -4.91 14.09
N LYS A 69 5.09 -5.59 13.78
CA LYS A 69 6.44 -5.02 13.90
C LYS A 69 6.65 -3.82 12.95
N PHE A 70 6.12 -3.91 11.73
CA PHE A 70 6.20 -2.84 10.74
C PHE A 70 5.51 -1.57 11.25
N HIS A 71 4.32 -1.70 11.84
CA HIS A 71 3.58 -0.59 12.45
C HIS A 71 4.27 0.03 13.67
N GLN A 72 5.32 -0.59 14.22
CA GLN A 72 6.13 0.00 15.30
C GLN A 72 7.32 0.82 14.77
N VAL A 73 7.60 0.80 13.46
CA VAL A 73 8.71 1.56 12.90
C VAL A 73 8.36 3.05 12.91
N GLU A 74 9.24 3.85 13.52
CA GLU A 74 9.08 5.29 13.61
C GLU A 74 9.94 5.98 12.55
N ILE A 75 9.29 6.75 11.67
CA ILE A 75 9.94 7.50 10.60
C ILE A 75 9.85 9.00 10.97
N PRO A 76 10.97 9.71 11.12
CA PRO A 76 10.95 11.13 11.49
C PRO A 76 10.18 11.98 10.48
N GLY A 77 9.29 12.85 10.96
CA GLY A 77 8.49 13.74 10.11
C GLY A 77 7.09 13.96 10.66
N SER A 78 6.20 14.48 9.83
CA SER A 78 4.78 14.59 10.15
C SER A 78 4.17 13.20 10.27
N LYS A 79 3.39 12.98 11.34
CA LYS A 79 2.56 11.78 11.54
C LYS A 79 1.12 11.99 11.08
N GLU A 80 0.86 13.03 10.30
CA GLU A 80 -0.47 13.26 9.73
C GLU A 80 -0.87 12.09 8.82
N PRO A 81 -2.04 11.46 9.03
CA PRO A 81 -2.49 10.35 8.21
C PRO A 81 -2.78 10.80 6.78
N GLN A 82 -2.15 10.13 5.80
CA GLN A 82 -2.17 10.58 4.41
C GLN A 82 -3.33 10.03 3.58
N LEU A 83 -4.07 9.01 4.08
CA LEU A 83 -5.16 8.35 3.33
C LEU A 83 -6.12 9.31 2.65
N TRP A 84 -6.72 10.23 3.40
CA TRP A 84 -7.71 11.14 2.83
C TRP A 84 -7.08 12.18 1.92
N ASN A 85 -5.86 12.62 2.20
CA ASN A 85 -5.11 13.54 1.34
C ASN A 85 -4.83 12.89 -0.02
N ASP A 86 -4.38 11.63 -0.02
CA ASP A 86 -4.09 10.87 -1.23
C ASP A 86 -5.36 10.50 -1.99
N ILE A 87 -6.44 10.09 -1.30
CA ILE A 87 -7.76 9.84 -1.91
C ILE A 87 -8.29 11.08 -2.62
N PHE A 88 -8.30 12.26 -1.98
CA PHE A 88 -8.80 13.47 -2.62
C PHE A 88 -7.90 13.93 -3.77
N LYS A 89 -6.58 13.81 -3.64
CA LYS A 89 -5.62 14.04 -4.74
C LYS A 89 -5.92 13.15 -5.94
N PHE A 90 -6.23 11.87 -5.73
CA PHE A 90 -6.60 10.95 -6.81
C PHE A 90 -7.96 11.27 -7.39
N PHE A 91 -8.94 11.61 -6.55
CA PHE A 91 -10.27 12.03 -6.98
C PHE A 91 -10.20 13.25 -7.91
N GLU A 92 -9.52 14.32 -7.50
CA GLU A 92 -9.37 15.55 -8.31
C GLU A 92 -8.71 15.25 -9.66
N LYS A 93 -7.64 14.45 -9.65
CA LYS A 93 -6.98 14.02 -10.90
C LYS A 93 -7.92 13.21 -11.77
N ALA A 94 -8.66 12.27 -11.18
CA ALA A 94 -9.56 11.39 -11.88
C ALA A 94 -10.74 12.16 -12.50
N SER A 95 -11.30 13.14 -11.79
CA SER A 95 -12.45 13.95 -12.24
C SER A 95 -12.12 14.92 -13.38
N ASP A 96 -10.84 15.23 -13.58
CA ASP A 96 -10.37 16.13 -14.63
C ASP A 96 -9.82 15.41 -15.87
N LEU A 97 -9.89 14.07 -15.91
CA LEU A 97 -9.38 13.29 -17.04
C LEU A 97 -10.17 13.53 -18.32
N LYS A 98 -9.45 13.50 -19.45
CA LYS A 98 -10.02 13.59 -20.80
C LYS A 98 -9.48 12.45 -21.65
N PHE A 99 -10.37 11.83 -22.41
CA PHE A 99 -10.05 10.70 -23.28
C PHE A 99 -10.39 11.02 -24.74
N ASP A 100 -9.39 10.91 -25.61
CA ASP A 100 -9.59 11.00 -27.06
C ASP A 100 -10.34 9.76 -27.59
N ASP A 101 -10.07 8.60 -26.97
CA ASP A 101 -10.75 7.35 -27.28
C ASP A 101 -12.24 7.40 -26.92
N ASN A 102 -13.10 7.12 -27.91
CA ASN A 102 -14.55 7.24 -27.79
C ASN A 102 -15.14 6.24 -26.78
N GLU A 103 -14.60 5.03 -26.67
CA GLU A 103 -15.13 4.01 -25.75
C GLU A 103 -14.79 4.37 -24.31
N LYS A 104 -13.53 4.75 -24.05
CA LYS A 104 -13.08 5.23 -22.73
C LYS A 104 -13.85 6.48 -22.30
N ARG A 105 -14.05 7.44 -23.22
CA ARG A 105 -14.81 8.66 -22.91
C ARG A 105 -16.25 8.34 -22.51
N ARG A 106 -16.93 7.45 -23.24
CA ARG A 106 -18.30 7.02 -22.87
C ARG A 106 -18.36 6.34 -21.51
N LYS A 107 -17.42 5.43 -21.20
CA LYS A 107 -17.35 4.80 -19.87
C LYS A 107 -17.09 5.84 -18.78
N TYR A 108 -16.19 6.78 -19.04
CA TYR A 108 -15.88 7.86 -18.10
C TYR A 108 -17.08 8.76 -17.81
N GLU A 109 -17.85 9.13 -18.85
CA GLU A 109 -19.06 9.96 -18.73
C GLU A 109 -20.19 9.27 -17.94
N THR A 110 -20.15 7.95 -17.74
CA THR A 110 -21.11 7.23 -16.86
C THR A 110 -20.80 7.37 -15.37
N ILE A 111 -19.62 7.88 -15.01
CA ILE A 111 -19.18 8.00 -13.62
C ILE A 111 -19.76 9.30 -13.02
N SER A 112 -20.52 9.15 -11.93
CA SER A 112 -21.00 10.29 -11.15
C SER A 112 -19.94 10.73 -10.14
N PHE A 113 -19.04 11.63 -10.56
CA PHE A 113 -18.02 12.18 -9.65
C PHE A 113 -18.62 12.94 -8.47
N LYS A 114 -19.85 13.47 -8.62
CA LYS A 114 -20.57 14.08 -7.51
C LYS A 114 -20.94 13.05 -6.44
N GLU A 115 -21.53 11.92 -6.84
CA GLU A 115 -21.89 10.85 -5.90
C GLU A 115 -20.67 10.30 -5.19
N ILE A 116 -19.58 10.03 -5.93
CA ILE A 116 -18.31 9.57 -5.35
C ILE A 116 -17.79 10.60 -4.34
N HIS A 117 -17.80 11.89 -4.65
CA HIS A 117 -17.35 12.93 -3.73
C HIS A 117 -18.17 12.96 -2.43
N ASP A 118 -19.49 12.88 -2.54
CA ASP A 118 -20.40 12.87 -1.40
C ASP A 118 -20.15 11.62 -0.52
N GLU A 119 -19.96 10.44 -1.11
CA GLU A 119 -19.60 9.20 -0.41
C GLU A 119 -18.22 9.29 0.28
N LEU A 120 -17.22 9.89 -0.37
CA LEU A 120 -15.89 10.08 0.21
C LEU A 120 -15.93 10.98 1.45
N LEU A 121 -16.74 12.05 1.42
CA LEU A 121 -16.94 12.93 2.58
C LEU A 121 -17.62 12.17 3.73
N GLU A 122 -18.69 11.43 3.44
CA GLU A 122 -19.39 10.63 4.46
C GLU A 122 -18.47 9.59 5.09
N LEU A 123 -17.71 8.83 4.28
CA LEU A 123 -16.76 7.83 4.78
C LEU A 123 -15.65 8.47 5.62
N LYS A 124 -15.15 9.65 5.24
CA LYS A 124 -14.16 10.39 6.02
C LYS A 124 -14.70 10.81 7.38
N GLU A 125 -15.93 11.33 7.42
CA GLU A 125 -16.58 11.70 8.67
C GLU A 125 -16.79 10.49 9.58
N LEU A 126 -17.36 9.41 9.05
CA LEU A 126 -17.64 8.17 9.80
C LEU A 126 -16.37 7.53 10.36
N THR A 127 -15.32 7.41 9.54
CA THR A 127 -14.05 6.82 9.99
C THR A 127 -13.30 7.73 10.97
N GLY A 128 -13.50 9.05 10.89
CA GLY A 128 -12.99 10.01 11.87
C GLY A 128 -13.49 9.75 13.30
N LEU A 129 -14.67 9.15 13.46
CA LEU A 129 -15.23 8.80 14.77
C LEU A 129 -14.53 7.62 15.45
N LEU A 130 -13.78 6.79 14.69
CA LEU A 130 -13.15 5.58 15.20
C LEU A 130 -11.93 5.85 16.09
N ASN A 131 -11.38 7.08 16.06
CA ASN A 131 -10.11 7.43 16.73
C ASN A 131 -9.01 6.39 16.46
N ALA A 132 -8.91 5.93 15.21
CA ALA A 132 -8.02 4.85 14.83
C ALA A 132 -6.54 5.26 15.06
N PRO A 133 -5.70 4.37 15.62
CA PRO A 133 -4.29 4.65 15.80
C PRO A 133 -3.61 4.95 14.46
N VAL A 134 -2.79 6.01 14.44
CA VAL A 134 -1.96 6.35 13.28
C VAL A 134 -0.59 5.69 13.45
N VAL A 135 -0.15 4.96 12.42
CA VAL A 135 1.10 4.20 12.36
C VAL A 135 1.75 4.42 11.01
N PHE A 136 3.03 4.09 10.85
CA PHE A 136 3.61 3.99 9.52
C PHE A 136 3.07 2.71 8.85
N GLY A 137 2.20 2.86 7.85
CA GLY A 137 1.56 1.77 7.12
C GLY A 137 2.28 1.47 5.82
N HIS A 138 2.15 0.23 5.34
CA HIS A 138 2.64 -0.14 4.01
C HIS A 138 1.73 0.43 2.92
N ASN A 139 0.42 0.44 3.18
CA ASN A 139 -0.68 0.93 2.34
C ASN A 139 -0.89 0.16 1.03
N ASP A 140 -0.11 -0.88 0.76
CA ASP A 140 -0.18 -1.67 -0.48
C ASP A 140 0.31 -3.12 -0.26
N LEU A 141 -0.18 -3.78 0.79
CA LEU A 141 0.33 -5.09 1.22
C LEU A 141 -0.32 -6.27 0.47
N LEU A 142 -0.23 -6.24 -0.86
CA LEU A 142 -0.67 -7.32 -1.75
C LEU A 142 0.32 -8.49 -1.80
N CYS A 143 -0.10 -9.66 -2.30
CA CYS A 143 0.73 -10.88 -2.27
C CYS A 143 2.10 -10.73 -2.98
N GLY A 144 2.16 -9.94 -4.05
CA GLY A 144 3.40 -9.58 -4.75
C GLY A 144 4.40 -8.76 -3.93
N ASN A 145 3.93 -8.04 -2.90
CA ASN A 145 4.75 -7.21 -2.02
C ASN A 145 5.18 -7.95 -0.74
N ILE A 146 4.86 -9.25 -0.66
CA ILE A 146 5.29 -10.15 0.41
C ILE A 146 6.15 -11.24 -0.21
N MET A 147 7.38 -11.39 0.26
CA MET A 147 8.27 -12.47 -0.12
C MET A 147 8.49 -13.44 1.04
N VAL A 148 8.65 -14.72 0.73
CA VAL A 148 8.99 -15.78 1.69
C VAL A 148 10.23 -16.53 1.23
N ASN A 149 11.18 -16.69 2.15
CA ASN A 149 12.22 -17.70 2.03
C ASN A 149 11.76 -18.93 2.81
N ASP A 150 11.36 -19.99 2.11
CA ASP A 150 10.81 -21.21 2.72
C ASP A 150 11.88 -22.00 3.52
N GLU A 151 13.16 -21.88 3.18
CA GLU A 151 14.27 -22.57 3.87
C GLU A 151 14.56 -21.94 5.23
N GLU A 152 14.56 -20.61 5.29
CA GLU A 152 14.80 -19.82 6.51
C GLU A 152 13.51 -19.55 7.30
N GLY A 153 12.35 -19.79 6.69
CA GLY A 153 11.04 -19.44 7.25
C GLY A 153 10.86 -17.93 7.44
N LYS A 154 11.55 -17.11 6.65
CA LYS A 154 11.61 -15.65 6.82
C LYS A 154 10.70 -14.94 5.80
N LEU A 155 9.89 -14.01 6.30
CA LEU A 155 9.07 -13.11 5.49
C LEU A 155 9.75 -11.75 5.30
N TYR A 156 9.52 -11.16 4.14
CA TYR A 156 9.96 -9.83 3.77
C TYR A 156 8.76 -9.05 3.21
N PHE A 157 8.57 -7.83 3.67
CA PHE A 157 7.75 -6.85 2.95
C PHE A 157 8.67 -6.04 2.05
N ILE A 158 8.20 -5.72 0.85
CA ILE A 158 8.94 -4.98 -0.17
C ILE A 158 8.00 -3.96 -0.82
N ASP A 159 8.56 -3.07 -1.63
CA ASP A 159 7.81 -2.06 -2.39
C ASP A 159 7.03 -1.08 -1.51
N PHE A 160 7.76 -0.13 -0.92
CA PHE A 160 7.22 0.82 0.05
C PHE A 160 6.82 2.16 -0.58
N GLU A 161 6.49 2.19 -1.87
CA GLU A 161 6.25 3.45 -2.60
C GLU A 161 4.98 4.18 -2.13
N TYR A 162 4.01 3.47 -1.56
CA TYR A 162 2.83 4.03 -0.89
C TYR A 162 3.01 4.23 0.62
N GLY A 163 4.20 3.92 1.16
CA GLY A 163 4.46 3.95 2.60
C GLY A 163 4.29 5.35 3.19
N SER A 164 3.44 5.48 4.21
CA SER A 164 3.20 6.75 4.90
C SER A 164 2.65 6.54 6.30
N TYR A 165 2.62 7.61 7.11
CA TYR A 165 1.74 7.59 8.27
C TYR A 165 0.28 7.51 7.81
N ASN A 166 -0.45 6.56 8.39
CA ASN A 166 -1.83 6.29 8.05
C ASN A 166 -2.56 5.55 9.19
N TYR A 167 -3.88 5.40 9.09
CA TYR A 167 -4.67 4.66 10.06
C TYR A 167 -4.34 3.16 9.99
N ARG A 168 -3.99 2.56 11.13
CA ARG A 168 -3.67 1.13 11.23
C ARG A 168 -4.76 0.24 10.66
N GLY A 169 -6.03 0.62 10.86
CA GLY A 169 -7.19 -0.13 10.36
C GLY A 169 -7.26 -0.17 8.83
N TYR A 170 -6.80 0.88 8.15
CA TYR A 170 -6.74 0.93 6.69
C TYR A 170 -5.73 -0.09 6.16
N ASP A 171 -4.50 -0.11 6.68
CA ASP A 171 -3.45 -1.00 6.20
C ASP A 171 -3.82 -2.49 6.36
N ILE A 172 -4.49 -2.82 7.48
CA ILE A 172 -5.03 -4.16 7.73
C ILE A 172 -6.21 -4.47 6.79
N GLY A 173 -7.16 -3.54 6.65
CA GLY A 173 -8.33 -3.73 5.79
C GLY A 173 -7.95 -3.86 4.31
N ASN A 174 -6.98 -3.07 3.85
CA ASN A 174 -6.41 -3.16 2.52
C ASN A 174 -5.80 -4.55 2.30
N HIS A 175 -4.95 -5.02 3.20
CA HIS A 175 -4.38 -6.38 3.12
C HIS A 175 -5.46 -7.47 3.04
N PHE A 176 -6.60 -7.31 3.71
CA PHE A 176 -7.71 -8.26 3.59
C PHE A 176 -8.42 -8.20 2.24
N ASN A 177 -8.55 -7.02 1.62
CA ASN A 177 -9.06 -6.90 0.26
C ASN A 177 -8.19 -7.67 -0.75
N GLU A 178 -6.87 -7.72 -0.54
CA GLU A 178 -5.92 -8.42 -1.40
C GLU A 178 -6.08 -9.95 -1.41
N PHE A 179 -6.93 -10.52 -0.54
CA PHE A 179 -7.30 -11.94 -0.60
C PHE A 179 -8.15 -12.26 -1.84
N ALA A 180 -8.89 -11.28 -2.36
CA ALA A 180 -9.67 -11.42 -3.58
C ALA A 180 -8.80 -11.45 -4.86
N GLY A 181 -7.54 -10.98 -4.74
CA GLY A 181 -6.59 -10.86 -5.85
C GLY A 181 -7.08 -9.90 -6.95
N TYR A 182 -6.33 -9.86 -8.07
CA TYR A 182 -6.65 -9.00 -9.22
C TYR A 182 -7.96 -9.36 -9.92
N GLU A 183 -8.46 -10.59 -9.74
CA GLU A 183 -9.74 -11.04 -10.26
C GLU A 183 -10.94 -10.59 -9.41
N CYS A 184 -10.67 -9.98 -8.25
CA CYS A 184 -11.69 -9.48 -7.32
C CYS A 184 -12.69 -10.58 -6.88
N ASP A 185 -12.21 -11.80 -6.62
CA ASP A 185 -13.05 -12.88 -6.08
C ASP A 185 -13.29 -12.67 -4.58
N TYR A 186 -14.30 -11.86 -4.25
CA TYR A 186 -14.67 -11.55 -2.87
C TYR A 186 -15.22 -12.75 -2.08
N SER A 187 -15.45 -13.91 -2.70
CA SER A 187 -15.71 -15.15 -1.95
C SER A 187 -14.48 -15.61 -1.14
N LEU A 188 -13.30 -15.12 -1.51
CA LEU A 188 -12.02 -15.38 -0.86
C LEU A 188 -11.67 -14.38 0.23
N TYR A 189 -12.47 -13.31 0.38
CA TYR A 189 -12.29 -12.34 1.46
C TYR A 189 -12.28 -13.07 2.80
N VAL A 190 -11.39 -12.63 3.71
CA VAL A 190 -11.05 -13.36 4.94
C VAL A 190 -12.32 -13.90 5.63
N PRO A 191 -12.48 -15.23 5.78
CA PRO A 191 -13.66 -15.80 6.38
C PRO A 191 -13.79 -15.37 7.86
N LYS A 192 -15.02 -15.10 8.28
CA LYS A 192 -15.38 -14.69 9.65
C LYS A 192 -15.00 -15.72 10.70
#